data_AF-A0A286TF28-F1
#
_entry.id   AF-A0A286TF28-F1
#
_cell.length_a   1.000
_cell.length_b   1.000
_cell.length_c   1.000
_cell.angle_alpha   90.00
_cell.angle_beta   90.00
_cell.angle_gamma   90.00
#
_symmetry.space_group_name_H-M   'P 1'
#
loop_
_entity.id
_entity.type
_entity.pdbx_description
1 polymer ?
#
loop_
_entity_poly.entity_id
_entity_poly.type
_entity_poly.pdbx_seq_one_letter_code
_entity_poly.pdbx_strand_id
1 'polypeptide(L)' 'MIRRYRPDAAEATMAVFRRPATGIASRDYNSEQIRAWAGHTGTPGQWNERRITVHTWVAETAKYPLEDPIRESSET' A
#
# COMPACT_ATOMS: atom_id res chain seq x y z
N MET A 1 0.60 12.18 -4.89
CA MET A 1 1.82 12.29 -5.72
C MET A 1 2.14 10.93 -6.31
N ILE A 2 2.73 10.85 -7.50
CA ILE A 2 3.26 9.60 -8.06
C ILE A 2 4.77 9.78 -8.22
N ARG A 3 5.55 8.77 -7.80
CA ARG A 3 7.01 8.78 -7.92
C ARG A 3 7.56 7.42 -8.32
N ARG A 4 8.80 7.39 -8.83
CA ARG A 4 9.50 6.13 -9.07
C ARG A 4 9.77 5.41 -7.74
N TYR A 5 9.67 4.08 -7.77
CA TYR A 5 9.97 3.24 -6.62
C TYR A 5 11.40 3.46 -6.12
N ARG A 6 11.56 3.41 -4.80
CA ARG A 6 12.84 3.51 -4.08
C ARG A 6 12.88 2.42 -3.01
N PRO A 7 14.06 1.95 -2.57
CA PRO A 7 14.17 0.87 -1.58
C PRO A 7 13.43 1.14 -0.27
N ASP A 8 13.32 2.41 0.13
CA ASP A 8 12.54 2.84 1.31
C ASP A 8 11.04 2.47 1.26
N ALA A 9 10.51 2.24 0.06
CA ALA A 9 9.11 1.90 -0.15
C ALA A 9 8.84 0.39 -0.06
N ALA A 10 9.86 -0.44 0.14
CA ALA A 10 9.74 -1.89 0.09
C ALA A 10 8.68 -2.41 1.06
N GLU A 11 8.78 -2.03 2.35
CA GLU A 11 7.84 -2.47 3.37
C GLU A 11 6.42 -1.97 3.10
N ALA A 12 6.26 -0.67 2.82
CA ALA A 12 4.95 -0.07 2.60
C ALA A 12 4.23 -0.67 1.38
N THR A 13 4.95 -0.84 0.26
CA THR A 13 4.36 -1.41 -0.96
C THR A 13 4.05 -2.90 -0.82
N MET A 14 4.89 -3.64 -0.08
CA MET A 14 4.64 -5.04 0.24
C MET A 14 3.41 -5.20 1.15
N ALA A 15 3.24 -4.33 2.15
CA ALA A 15 2.06 -4.30 3.00
C ALA A 15 0.78 -4.01 2.18
N VAL A 16 0.84 -3.03 1.27
CA VAL A 16 -0.25 -2.76 0.33
C VAL A 16 -0.56 -3.96 -0.54
N PHE A 17 0.44 -4.69 -1.03
CA PHE A 17 0.21 -5.88 -1.85
C PHE A 17 -0.42 -7.05 -1.07
N ARG A 18 -0.03 -7.21 0.21
CA ARG A 18 -0.61 -8.24 1.09
C ARG A 18 -2.04 -7.94 1.53
N ARG A 19 -2.42 -6.66 1.58
CA ARG A 19 -3.73 -6.21 2.09
C ARG A 19 -4.94 -6.65 1.23
N PRO A 20 -4.94 -6.58 -0.11
CA PRO A 20 -6.07 -7.04 -0.93
C PRO A 20 -6.34 -8.54 -0.81
N ALA A 21 -5.33 -9.32 -0.42
CA ALA A 21 -5.48 -10.75 -0.18
C ALA A 21 -6.53 -11.03 0.90
N THR A 22 -6.81 -10.10 1.82
CA THR A 22 -7.81 -10.29 2.88
C THR A 22 -9.12 -9.51 2.69
N GLY A 23 -9.30 -8.76 1.60
CA GLY A 23 -10.48 -7.90 1.43
C GLY A 23 -11.15 -7.92 0.06
N ILE A 24 -10.38 -7.75 -1.02
CA ILE A 24 -10.94 -7.69 -2.40
C ILE A 24 -10.88 -9.08 -3.04
N ALA A 25 -9.75 -9.77 -2.86
CA ALA A 25 -9.56 -11.11 -3.40
C ALA A 25 -10.43 -12.16 -2.70
N SER A 26 -10.92 -11.93 -1.48
CA SER A 26 -11.78 -12.88 -0.75
C SER A 26 -13.15 -13.09 -1.37
N ARG A 27 -13.55 -12.27 -2.34
CA ARG A 27 -14.77 -12.47 -3.11
C ARG A 27 -14.63 -13.58 -4.15
N ASP A 28 -13.43 -13.71 -4.73
CA ASP A 28 -13.16 -14.57 -5.89
C ASP A 28 -12.20 -15.73 -5.57
N TYR A 29 -11.50 -15.65 -4.44
CA TYR A 29 -10.50 -16.61 -4.00
C TYR A 29 -10.82 -17.09 -2.58
N ASN A 30 -10.66 -18.39 -2.37
CA ASN A 30 -10.77 -18.98 -1.05
C ASN A 30 -9.52 -18.66 -0.18
N SER A 31 -9.62 -18.93 1.12
CA SER A 31 -8.56 -18.64 2.08
C SER A 31 -7.23 -19.33 1.77
N GLU A 32 -7.24 -20.50 1.12
CA GLU A 32 -6.02 -21.20 0.75
C GLU A 32 -5.31 -20.51 -0.42
N GLN A 33 -6.06 -20.12 -1.46
CA GLN A 33 -5.55 -19.37 -2.60
C GLN A 33 -5.00 -18.00 -2.15
N ILE A 34 -5.69 -17.34 -1.23
CA ILE A 34 -5.24 -16.10 -0.59
C ILE A 34 -3.92 -16.31 0.17
N ARG A 35 -3.83 -17.36 0.99
CA ARG A 35 -2.61 -17.67 1.76
C ARG A 35 -1.45 -18.02 0.84
N ALA A 36 -1.70 -18.82 -0.20
CA ALA A 36 -0.70 -19.11 -1.20
C ALA A 36 -0.21 -17.81 -1.84
N TRP A 37 -1.11 -16.96 -2.33
CA TRP A 37 -0.73 -15.73 -3.00
C TRP A 37 0.03 -14.75 -2.09
N ALA A 38 -0.46 -14.54 -0.87
CA ALA A 38 0.20 -13.68 0.12
C ALA A 38 1.55 -14.25 0.59
N GLY A 39 1.66 -15.57 0.73
CA GLY A 39 2.86 -16.28 1.19
C GLY A 39 4.05 -16.16 0.24
N HIS A 40 3.82 -16.00 -1.07
CA HIS A 40 4.89 -15.91 -2.08
C HIS A 40 5.52 -14.51 -2.21
N THR A 41 5.15 -13.57 -1.34
CA THR A 41 5.73 -12.20 -1.34
C THR A 41 7.17 -12.15 -0.82
N GLY A 42 7.63 -13.14 -0.05
CA GLY A 42 9.00 -13.23 0.47
C GLY A 42 9.27 -12.28 1.64
N THR A 43 10.51 -11.79 1.74
CA THR A 43 10.95 -10.73 2.67
C THR A 43 10.92 -9.34 2.01
N PRO A 44 10.97 -8.22 2.76
CA PRO A 44 11.10 -6.88 2.18
C PRO A 44 12.33 -6.73 1.27
N GLY A 45 13.45 -7.40 1.57
CA GLY A 45 14.64 -7.40 0.72
C GLY A 45 14.41 -8.07 -0.64
N GLN A 46 13.84 -9.29 -0.64
CA GLN A 46 13.48 -10.00 -1.87
C GLN A 46 12.41 -9.24 -2.67
N TRP A 47 11.47 -8.60 -1.98
CA TRP A 47 10.49 -7.71 -2.59
C TRP A 47 11.18 -6.54 -3.28
N ASN A 48 12.12 -5.88 -2.62
CA ASN A 48 12.90 -4.79 -3.17
C ASN A 48 13.69 -5.20 -4.42
N GLU A 49 14.41 -6.32 -4.36
CA GLU A 49 15.16 -6.88 -5.51
C GLU A 49 14.28 -7.04 -6.75
N ARG A 50 13.05 -7.55 -6.56
CA ARG A 50 12.08 -7.74 -7.65
C ARG A 50 11.51 -6.42 -8.17
N ARG A 51 11.33 -5.41 -7.32
CA ARG A 51 10.67 -4.13 -7.70
C ARG A 51 11.63 -3.09 -8.25
N ILE A 52 12.89 -3.12 -7.83
CA ILE A 52 13.92 -2.19 -8.34
C ILE A 52 14.38 -2.54 -9.77
N THR A 53 14.27 -3.82 -10.16
CA THR A 53 14.68 -4.33 -11.47
C THR A 53 13.65 -4.10 -12.58
N VAL A 54 12.43 -3.65 -12.23
CA VAL A 54 11.35 -3.36 -13.18
C VAL A 54 10.87 -1.91 -13.04
N HIS A 55 10.07 -1.44 -14.00
CA HIS A 55 9.55 -0.07 -14.02
C HIS A 55 8.41 0.11 -13.00
N THR A 56 8.75 0.14 -11.71
CA THR A 56 7.80 0.30 -10.62
C THR A 56 7.61 1.77 -10.24
N TRP A 57 6.34 2.18 -10.11
CA TRP A 57 5.92 3.49 -9.63
C TRP A 57 5.08 3.34 -8.37
N VAL A 58 5.17 4.31 -7.46
CA VAL A 58 4.47 4.36 -6.19
C VAL A 58 3.58 5.60 -6.16
N ALA A 59 2.30 5.39 -5.86
CA ALA A 59 1.36 6.46 -5.57
C ALA A 59 1.33 6.71 -4.06
N GLU A 60 1.45 7.98 -3.68
CA GLU A 60 1.42 8.44 -2.29
C GLU A 60 0.23 9.38 -2.11
N THR A 61 -0.57 9.12 -1.08
CA THR A 61 -1.60 10.06 -0.62
C THR A 61 -0.92 11.16 0.18
N ALA A 62 -1.35 12.41 -0.02
CA ALA A 62 -1.00 13.45 0.92
C ALA A 62 -1.68 13.10 2.26
N LYS A 63 -0.92 13.06 3.35
CA LYS A 63 -1.53 13.21 4.67
C LYS A 63 -1.94 14.67 4.75
N TYR A 64 -3.22 14.97 4.60
CA TYR A 64 -3.73 16.23 5.12
C TYR A 64 -3.48 16.21 6.64
N PRO A 65 -2.75 17.18 7.21
CA PRO A 65 -2.79 17.34 8.66
C PRO A 65 -4.25 17.56 9.04
N LEU A 66 -4.73 16.83 10.04
CA LEU A 66 -6.10 16.90 10.57
C LEU A 66 -6.37 18.22 11.32
N GLU A 67 -5.73 19.32 10.92
CA GLU A 67 -5.81 20.60 11.60
C GLU A 67 -6.38 21.66 10.66
N ASP A 68 -7.66 21.50 10.32
CA ASP A 68 -8.53 22.66 10.12
C ASP A 68 -9.42 22.74 11.37
N PRO A 69 -9.11 23.61 12.35
CA PRO A 69 -10.03 23.86 13.45
C PRO A 69 -11.32 24.40 12.86
N ILE A 70 -12.43 23.81 13.29
CA ILE A 70 -13.80 24.20 12.94
C ILE A 70 -13.88 25.73 12.93
N ARG A 71 -14.11 26.32 11.75
CA ARG A 71 -14.53 27.72 11.63
C ARG A 71 -15.92 27.80 12.24
N GLU A 72 -16.00 28.02 13.54
CA GLU A 72 -17.21 28.46 14.20
C GLU A 72 -17.64 29.73 13.48
N SER A 73 -18.71 29.60 12.70
CA SER A 73 -19.39 30.72 12.12
C SER A 73 -20.18 31.35 13.27
N SER A 74 -19.54 32.26 14.01
CA SER A 74 -20.29 33.18 14.85
C SER A 74 -21.07 34.09 13.90
N GLU A 75 -22.35 33.77 13.74
CA GLU A 75 -23.37 34.72 13.34
C GLU A 75 -23.29 35.92 14.31
N THR A 76 -23.23 37.12 13.75
CA THR A 76 -23.62 38.37 14.42
C THR A 76 -24.39 39.20 13.42
#